data_AF-A0A3L7TIJ6-F1
#
_entry.id   AF-A0A3L7TIJ6-F1
#
_cell.length_a   1.000
_cell.length_b   1.000
_cell.length_c   1.000
_cell.angle_alpha   90.00
_cell.angle_beta   90.00
_cell.angle_gamma   90.00
#
_symmetry.space_group_name_H-M   'P 1'
#
loop_
_entity.id
_entity.type
_entity.pdbx_description
1 polymer ?
#
loop_
_entity_poly.entity_id
_entity_poly.type
_entity_poly.pdbx_seq_one_letter_code
_entity_poly.pdbx_strand_id
1 'polypeptide(L)'
;MPCFIWKLASRCYAQFVLLRHSDRSRLHRRQCVACGYNGGLVERLDQPNCPKCDCDFSVRPPRSYAQMEGLEESDFVNARKQRAMRETSMPRERSLLARWILFVFVVTTLAATIAMLGIAALQTR
;
A
#
# COMPACT_ATOMS: atom_id res chain seq x y z
N MET A 1 34.96 -5.45 -31.47
CA MET A 1 35.14 -4.04 -31.10
C MET A 1 34.88 -3.91 -29.59
N PRO A 2 35.87 -3.51 -28.79
CA PRO A 2 35.86 -3.68 -27.34
C PRO A 2 35.13 -2.54 -26.61
N CYS A 3 34.57 -2.91 -25.46
CA CYS A 3 33.91 -2.10 -24.44
C CYS A 3 34.82 -1.02 -23.82
N PHE A 4 35.10 0.05 -24.55
CA PHE A 4 35.48 1.32 -23.93
C PHE A 4 34.20 2.07 -23.55
N ILE A 5 34.27 2.93 -22.52
CA ILE A 5 33.17 3.77 -21.96
C ILE A 5 32.46 3.17 -20.73
N TRP A 6 33.22 2.79 -19.70
CA TRP A 6 32.70 2.62 -18.33
C TRP A 6 32.90 3.87 -17.44
N LYS A 7 33.49 4.96 -17.96
CA LYS A 7 33.89 6.14 -17.16
C LYS A 7 32.82 7.23 -16.97
N LEU A 8 31.59 7.06 -17.47
CA LEU A 8 30.49 8.04 -17.25
C LEU A 8 29.35 7.54 -16.34
N ALA A 9 29.44 6.31 -15.80
CA ALA A 9 28.36 5.72 -15.01
C ALA A 9 28.11 6.38 -13.64
N SER A 10 29.01 7.26 -13.16
CA SER A 10 28.94 7.83 -11.80
C SER A 10 28.19 9.17 -11.70
N ARG A 11 27.76 9.79 -12.80
CA ARG A 11 27.03 11.09 -12.76
C ARG A 11 25.51 11.00 -12.86
N CYS A 12 24.93 9.84 -13.15
CA CYS A 12 23.47 9.71 -13.35
C CYS A 12 22.67 9.36 -12.09
N TYR A 13 23.30 9.04 -10.96
CA TYR A 13 22.57 8.62 -9.75
C TYR A 13 22.06 9.77 -8.87
N ALA A 14 22.44 11.03 -9.13
CA ALA A 14 22.15 12.14 -8.21
C ALA A 14 20.86 12.94 -8.50
N GLN A 15 20.11 12.64 -9.57
CA GLN A 15 19.04 13.53 -10.07
C GLN A 15 17.63 12.90 -10.07
N PHE A 16 17.33 12.00 -9.12
CA PHE A 16 16.08 11.21 -9.12
C PHE A 16 15.22 11.32 -7.84
N VAL A 17 15.26 12.44 -7.09
CA VAL A 17 14.53 12.55 -5.80
C VAL A 17 13.37 13.56 -5.81
N LEU A 18 13.00 14.15 -6.95
CA LEU A 18 11.80 15.02 -7.04
C LEU A 18 10.82 14.54 -8.12
N LEU A 19 10.29 13.33 -7.94
CA LEU A 19 9.12 12.86 -8.69
C LEU A 19 7.84 13.41 -8.02
N ARG A 20 7.33 14.51 -8.60
CA ARG A 20 6.00 15.09 -8.30
C ARG A 20 4.89 14.06 -8.58
N HIS A 21 3.96 13.95 -7.64
CA HIS A 21 2.78 13.08 -7.68
C HIS A 21 1.78 13.30 -8.83
N SER A 22 1.99 14.28 -9.72
CA SER A 22 0.99 14.70 -10.73
C SER A 22 1.05 13.95 -12.07
N ASP A 23 2.00 13.03 -12.28
CA ASP A 23 2.28 12.42 -13.59
C ASP A 23 1.94 10.92 -13.65
N ARG A 24 0.87 10.49 -12.98
CA ARG A 24 0.44 9.07 -12.95
C ARG A 24 0.13 8.50 -14.35
N SER A 25 -0.29 9.33 -15.31
CA SER A 25 -0.56 8.89 -16.69
C SER A 25 0.70 8.57 -17.48
N ARG A 26 1.86 9.15 -17.13
CA ARG A 26 3.16 8.86 -17.78
C ARG A 26 3.93 7.73 -17.10
N LEU A 27 3.57 7.38 -15.86
CA LEU A 27 4.19 6.28 -15.11
C LEU A 27 3.99 4.90 -15.76
N HIS A 28 2.98 4.76 -16.63
CA HIS A 28 2.67 3.48 -17.28
C HIS A 28 3.44 3.22 -18.58
N ARG A 29 4.23 4.19 -19.08
CA ARG A 29 5.00 4.00 -20.32
C ARG A 29 6.34 3.35 -20.04
N ARG A 30 6.76 2.44 -20.93
CA ARG A 30 8.09 1.84 -20.87
C ARG A 30 9.15 2.91 -21.15
N GLN A 31 10.17 2.97 -20.29
CA GLN A 31 11.29 3.89 -20.42
C GLN A 31 12.61 3.11 -20.37
N CYS A 32 13.56 3.46 -21.23
CA CYS A 32 14.90 2.88 -21.17
C CYS A 32 15.62 3.33 -19.89
N VAL A 33 16.05 2.39 -19.06
CA VAL A 33 16.73 2.66 -17.79
C VAL A 33 18.11 3.31 -17.98
N ALA A 34 18.78 3.04 -19.10
CA ALA A 34 20.12 3.56 -19.37
C ALA A 34 20.12 5.03 -19.84
N CYS A 35 19.19 5.40 -20.73
CA CYS A 35 19.20 6.74 -21.36
C CYS A 35 17.91 7.55 -21.16
N GLY A 36 16.90 7.01 -20.49
CA GLY A 36 15.63 7.69 -20.21
C GLY A 36 14.69 7.85 -21.41
N TYR A 37 14.95 7.22 -22.56
CA TYR A 37 14.10 7.33 -23.74
C TYR A 37 12.74 6.63 -23.54
N ASN A 38 11.63 7.32 -23.88
CA ASN A 38 10.25 6.89 -23.64
C ASN A 38 9.33 7.03 -24.89
N GLY A 39 9.89 6.90 -26.09
CA GLY A 39 9.13 7.00 -27.35
C GLY A 39 8.35 5.71 -27.69
N GLY A 40 7.39 5.80 -28.63
CA GLY A 40 6.52 4.68 -29.03
C GLY A 40 7.25 3.45 -29.59
N LEU A 41 8.52 3.58 -29.99
CA LEU A 41 9.37 2.45 -30.36
C LEU A 41 9.71 1.52 -29.19
N VAL A 42 9.77 2.05 -27.96
CA VAL A 42 10.04 1.27 -26.73
C VAL A 42 8.78 0.54 -26.23
N GLU A 43 7.59 0.99 -26.65
CA GLU A 43 6.33 0.34 -26.30
C GLU A 43 6.08 -0.93 -27.12
N ARG A 44 6.76 -1.12 -28.26
CA ARG A 44 6.66 -2.35 -29.06
C ARG A 44 7.34 -3.50 -28.34
N LEU A 45 6.60 -4.59 -28.10
CA LEU A 45 7.10 -5.80 -27.44
C LEU A 45 8.22 -6.50 -28.22
N ASP A 46 8.27 -6.30 -29.54
CA ASP A 46 9.19 -7.01 -30.44
C ASP A 46 10.57 -6.34 -30.58
N GLN A 47 10.80 -5.21 -29.92
CA GLN A 47 12.08 -4.50 -29.99
C GLN A 47 12.97 -4.93 -28.81
N PRO A 48 14.03 -5.73 -29.03
CA PRO A 48 14.91 -6.16 -27.93
C PRO A 48 15.79 -5.03 -27.41
N ASN A 49 16.13 -4.03 -28.23
CA ASN A 49 17.12 -3.00 -27.90
C ASN A 49 16.55 -1.59 -27.96
N CYS A 50 17.10 -0.69 -27.14
CA CYS A 50 16.75 0.74 -27.18
C CYS A 50 17.34 1.42 -28.45
N PRO A 51 16.54 2.15 -29.26
CA PRO A 51 17.03 2.78 -30.49
C PRO A 51 18.04 3.92 -30.26
N LYS A 52 18.17 4.43 -29.03
CA LYS A 52 19.04 5.56 -28.70
C LYS A 52 20.40 5.14 -28.12
N CYS A 53 20.43 4.06 -27.35
CA CYS A 53 21.63 3.64 -26.62
C CYS A 53 21.98 2.16 -26.77
N ASP A 54 21.20 1.43 -27.58
CA ASP A 54 21.34 0.01 -27.87
C ASP A 54 21.32 -0.91 -26.63
N CYS A 55 20.77 -0.42 -25.52
CA CYS A 55 20.59 -1.20 -24.31
C CYS A 55 19.55 -2.31 -24.53
N ASP A 56 19.94 -3.55 -24.23
CA ASP A 56 19.11 -4.74 -24.37
C ASP A 56 18.11 -4.87 -23.22
N PHE A 57 16.82 -4.90 -23.56
CA PHE A 57 15.70 -5.05 -22.62
C PHE A 57 15.54 -6.50 -22.15
N SER A 58 16.09 -7.49 -22.86
CA SER A 58 16.01 -8.91 -22.48
C SER A 58 16.90 -9.23 -21.29
N VAL A 59 18.04 -8.54 -21.15
CA VAL A 59 18.98 -8.69 -20.03
C VAL A 59 18.35 -8.24 -18.70
N ARG A 60 17.40 -7.30 -18.76
CA ARG A 60 16.70 -6.78 -17.59
C ARG A 60 15.20 -6.77 -17.85
N PRO A 61 14.52 -7.93 -17.74
CA PRO A 61 13.08 -7.97 -17.91
C PRO A 61 12.44 -6.95 -16.97
N PRO A 62 11.35 -6.27 -17.38
CA PRO A 62 10.66 -5.31 -16.55
C PRO A 62 10.03 -6.05 -15.36
N ARG A 63 10.81 -6.25 -14.29
CA ARG A 63 10.33 -6.76 -13.02
C ARG A 63 9.71 -5.58 -12.28
N SER A 64 8.50 -5.78 -11.76
CA SER A 64 7.91 -4.80 -10.86
C SER A 64 8.85 -4.60 -9.67
N TYR A 65 8.92 -3.38 -9.13
CA TYR A 65 9.75 -3.09 -7.96
C TYR A 65 9.44 -4.04 -6.80
N ALA A 66 8.16 -4.42 -6.63
CA ALA A 66 7.73 -5.44 -5.68
C ALA A 66 8.46 -6.79 -5.86
N GLN A 67 8.66 -7.22 -7.11
CA GLN A 67 9.38 -8.46 -7.40
C GLN A 67 10.90 -8.34 -7.14
N MET A 68 11.48 -7.14 -7.26
CA MET A 68 12.87 -6.90 -6.87
C MET A 68 13.07 -6.82 -5.36
N GLU A 69 12.05 -6.42 -4.61
CA GLU A 69 12.01 -6.46 -3.14
C GLU A 69 11.72 -7.87 -2.59
N GLY A 70 11.48 -8.85 -3.47
CA GLY A 70 11.16 -10.22 -3.06
C GLY A 70 9.74 -10.39 -2.53
N LEU A 71 8.84 -9.43 -2.80
CA LEU A 71 7.41 -9.61 -2.56
C LEU A 71 6.88 -10.56 -3.63
N GLU A 72 6.88 -11.85 -3.29
CA GLU A 72 6.43 -12.91 -4.18
C GLU A 72 4.90 -12.92 -4.28
N GLU A 73 4.37 -13.50 -5.34
CA GLU A 73 2.93 -13.60 -5.58
C GLU A 73 2.19 -14.30 -4.43
N SER A 74 2.88 -15.17 -3.71
CA SER A 74 2.43 -15.83 -2.47
C SER A 74 2.08 -14.83 -1.35
N ASP A 75 2.82 -13.73 -1.22
CA ASP A 75 2.56 -12.69 -0.23
C ASP A 75 1.28 -11.92 -0.54
N PHE A 76 0.98 -11.70 -1.82
CA PHE A 76 -0.27 -11.06 -2.23
C PHE A 76 -1.48 -11.96 -1.98
N VAL A 77 -1.36 -13.26 -2.24
CA VAL A 77 -2.41 -14.24 -1.95
C VAL A 77 -2.65 -14.35 -0.45
N ASN A 78 -1.57 -14.42 0.34
CA ASN A 78 -1.63 -14.46 1.80
C ASN A 78 -2.22 -13.16 2.38
N ALA A 79 -1.79 -11.99 1.90
CA ALA A 79 -2.32 -10.70 2.32
C ALA A 79 -3.81 -10.55 1.98
N ARG A 80 -4.25 -11.05 0.81
CA ARG A 80 -5.67 -11.05 0.43
C ARG A 80 -6.48 -11.98 1.32
N LYS A 81 -5.96 -13.17 1.64
CA LYS A 81 -6.58 -14.12 2.57
C LYS A 81 -6.68 -13.54 3.99
N GLN A 82 -5.63 -12.88 4.47
CA GLN A 82 -5.64 -12.19 5.77
C GLN A 82 -6.66 -11.06 5.82
N ARG A 83 -6.80 -10.26 4.75
CA ARG A 83 -7.84 -9.23 4.66
C ARG A 83 -9.26 -9.82 4.72
N ALA A 84 -9.50 -10.89 3.97
CA ALA A 84 -10.80 -11.59 3.99
C ALA A 84 -11.11 -12.24 5.35
N MET A 85 -10.11 -12.81 6.03
CA MET A 85 -10.26 -13.33 7.40
C MET A 85 -10.56 -12.22 8.42
N ARG A 86 -9.93 -11.06 8.29
CA ARG A 86 -10.16 -9.90 9.17
C ARG A 86 -11.56 -9.30 8.99
N GLU A 87 -12.09 -9.36 7.78
CA GLU A 87 -13.44 -8.87 7.48
C GLU A 87 -14.53 -9.79 8.03
N THR A 88 -14.26 -11.10 8.05
CA THR A 88 -15.18 -12.12 8.58
C THR A 88 -15.13 -12.31 10.09
N SER A 89 -14.07 -11.86 10.78
CA SER A 89 -13.97 -11.94 12.25
C SER A 89 -14.68 -10.79 12.98
N MET A 90 -14.91 -9.67 12.31
CA MET A 90 -15.55 -8.46 12.88
C MET A 90 -17.03 -8.56 13.32
N PRO A 91 -17.93 -9.34 12.69
CA PRO A 91 -19.36 -9.25 13.00
C PRO A 91 -19.72 -9.87 14.36
N ARG A 92 -18.98 -10.89 14.83
CA ARG A 92 -19.32 -11.60 16.07
C ARG A 92 -18.91 -10.80 17.32
N GLU A 93 -17.74 -10.17 17.30
CA GLU A 93 -17.22 -9.39 18.45
C GLU A 93 -18.05 -8.13 18.72
N ARG A 94 -18.53 -7.46 17.66
CA ARG A 94 -19.38 -6.27 17.78
C ARG A 94 -20.69 -6.55 18.50
N SER A 95 -21.27 -7.74 18.31
CA SER A 95 -22.53 -8.12 18.95
C SER A 95 -22.38 -8.33 20.46
N LEU A 96 -21.23 -8.83 20.92
CA LEU A 96 -20.95 -9.03 22.34
C LEU A 96 -20.71 -7.69 23.04
N LEU A 97 -19.92 -6.81 22.43
CA LEU A 97 -19.68 -5.47 22.94
C LEU A 97 -20.98 -4.67 23.05
N ALA A 98 -21.87 -4.74 22.05
CA ALA A 98 -23.16 -4.05 22.09
C ALA A 98 -24.04 -4.51 23.28
N ARG A 99 -24.09 -5.82 23.54
CA ARG A 99 -24.85 -6.37 24.68
C ARG A 99 -24.28 -5.93 26.02
N TRP A 100 -22.95 -5.95 26.16
CA TRP A 100 -22.28 -5.53 27.39
C TRP A 100 -22.43 -4.03 27.66
N ILE A 101 -22.29 -3.19 26.63
CA ILE A 101 -22.50 -1.75 26.74
C ILE A 101 -23.93 -1.44 27.20
N LEU A 102 -24.92 -2.09 26.59
CA LEU A 102 -26.32 -1.92 26.98
C LEU A 102 -26.58 -2.38 28.42
N PHE A 103 -25.99 -3.51 28.83
CA PHE A 103 -26.10 -4.01 30.20
C PHE A 103 -25.51 -3.02 31.21
N VAL A 104 -24.29 -2.54 30.99
CA VAL A 104 -23.63 -1.57 31.88
C VAL A 104 -24.45 -0.28 31.96
N PHE A 105 -24.97 0.21 30.84
CA PHE A 105 -25.80 1.41 30.80
C PHE A 105 -27.07 1.27 31.65
N VAL A 106 -27.78 0.13 31.52
CA VAL A 106 -28.98 -0.15 32.33
C VAL A 106 -28.62 -0.21 33.81
N VAL A 107 -27.56 -0.91 34.19
CA VAL A 107 -27.13 -1.00 35.61
C VAL A 107 -26.78 0.38 36.16
N THR A 108 -26.04 1.21 35.43
CA THR A 108 -25.64 2.55 35.89
C THR A 108 -26.83 3.49 36.03
N THR A 109 -27.81 3.43 35.11
CA THR A 109 -29.00 4.28 35.19
C THR A 109 -29.88 3.88 36.37
N LEU A 110 -30.04 2.57 36.62
CA LEU A 110 -30.80 2.03 37.75
C LEU A 110 -30.13 2.36 39.10
N ALA A 111 -28.80 2.28 39.18
CA ALA A 111 -28.06 2.70 40.36
C ALA A 111 -28.22 4.21 40.62
N ALA A 112 -28.16 5.04 39.58
CA ALA A 112 -28.34 6.49 39.69
C ALA A 112 -29.75 6.86 40.15
N THR A 113 -30.79 6.20 39.64
CA THR A 113 -32.18 6.46 40.07
C THR A 113 -32.41 6.08 41.52
N ILE A 114 -31.89 4.92 41.96
CA ILE A 114 -31.95 4.49 43.37
C ILE A 114 -31.23 5.51 44.27
N ALA A 115 -30.05 5.97 43.86
CA ALA A 115 -29.29 6.96 44.62
C ALA A 115 -30.05 8.29 44.77
N MET A 116 -30.64 8.80 43.67
CA MET A 116 -31.43 10.04 43.69
C MET A 116 -32.67 9.92 44.58
N LEU A 117 -33.38 8.78 44.52
CA LEU A 117 -34.53 8.51 45.39
C LEU A 117 -34.12 8.41 46.86
N GLY A 118 -32.98 7.79 47.16
CA GLY A 118 -32.44 7.69 48.51
C GLY A 118 -32.08 9.06 49.11
N ILE A 119 -31.47 9.94 48.32
CA ILE A 119 -31.15 11.32 48.73
C ILE A 119 -32.44 12.11 49.01
N ALA A 120 -33.45 11.99 48.13
CA ALA A 120 -34.74 12.67 48.32
C ALA A 120 -35.46 12.21 49.60
N ALA A 121 -35.43 10.90 49.90
CA ALA A 121 -36.04 10.36 51.13
C ALA A 121 -35.35 10.88 52.40
N LEU A 122 -34.03 11.06 52.39
CA LEU A 122 -33.29 11.62 53.53
C LEU A 122 -33.62 13.08 53.82
N GLN A 123 -33.96 13.88 52.80
CA GLN A 123 -34.36 15.29 52.99
C GLN A 123 -35.75 15.45 53.63
N THR A 124 -36.59 14.43 53.55
CA THR A 124 -37.96 14.49 54.12
C THR A 124 -38.05 14.19 55.61
N ARG A 125 -36.96 13.72 56.23
CA ARG A 125 -36.86 13.48 57.68
C ARG A 125 -36.17 14.63 58.37
#